data_AF-A0A0N0UZZ3-F1
#
_entry.id   AF-A0A0N0UZZ3-F1
#
_cell.length_a   1.000
_cell.length_b   1.000
_cell.length_c   1.000
_cell.angle_alpha   90.00
_cell.angle_beta   90.00
_cell.angle_gamma   90.00
#
_symmetry.space_group_name_H-M   'P 1'
#
loop_
_entity.id
_entity.type
_entity.pdbx_description
1 polymer ?
#
loop_
_entity_poly.entity_id
_entity_poly.type
_entity_poly.pdbx_seq_one_letter_code
_entity_poly.pdbx_strand_id
1 'polypeptide(L)'
;SADADNPILVPNDQIEISCLDGICQAMITPSQNDNGETMIYLRVSDGEKTAASQIKLIVEPTNDPPTISNITDQRTDENIATGSIVFTINDLESAADDLFLMARSNNPLLVPDENVVFGGTGKNRFVTVMPGNDQSGSAVITLTVRDQSAAASTSFTLSVNAAPDITDIGDIIIAKRIAPV
;
A
#
# COMPACT_ATOMS: atom_id res chain seq x y z
N SER A 1 15.40 24.08 33.33
CA SER A 1 15.70 23.62 31.96
C SER A 1 15.54 22.12 31.89
N ALA A 2 15.47 21.57 30.68
CA ALA A 2 15.50 20.14 30.48
C ALA A 2 16.21 19.76 29.17
N ASP A 3 16.71 18.54 29.13
CA ASP A 3 17.40 17.94 27.99
C ASP A 3 17.27 16.41 28.04
N ALA A 4 17.22 15.79 26.86
CA ALA A 4 17.27 14.35 26.68
C ALA A 4 18.72 13.89 26.43
N ASP A 5 19.10 12.71 26.93
CA ASP A 5 20.38 12.08 26.54
C ASP A 5 20.34 11.45 25.15
N ASN A 6 19.16 11.22 24.59
CA ASN A 6 18.94 10.89 23.19
C ASN A 6 18.12 11.99 22.48
N PRO A 7 18.79 13.05 21.96
CA PRO A 7 18.13 14.13 21.21
C PRO A 7 17.54 13.72 19.86
N ILE A 8 17.83 12.50 19.36
CA ILE A 8 17.19 11.98 18.15
C ILE A 8 15.75 11.55 18.50
N LEU A 9 15.57 10.77 19.57
CA LEU A 9 14.26 10.33 20.03
C LEU A 9 13.42 11.47 20.62
N VAL A 10 14.04 12.39 21.35
CA VAL A 10 13.39 13.59 21.89
C VAL A 10 14.29 14.80 21.70
N PRO A 11 14.07 15.61 20.65
CA PRO A 11 14.82 16.84 20.44
C PRO A 11 14.67 17.79 21.63
N ASN A 12 15.78 18.43 22.04
CA ASN A 12 15.76 19.29 23.24
C ASN A 12 14.85 20.53 23.08
N ASP A 13 14.60 20.96 21.85
CA ASP A 13 13.64 22.03 21.53
C ASP A 13 12.18 21.57 21.54
N GLN A 14 11.92 20.26 21.64
CA GLN A 14 10.60 19.65 21.84
C GLN A 14 10.33 19.31 23.32
N ILE A 15 11.15 19.85 24.23
CA ILE A 15 10.93 19.79 25.67
C ILE A 15 10.58 21.21 26.16
N GLU A 16 9.30 21.47 26.28
CA GLU A 16 8.79 22.77 26.73
C GLU A 16 8.45 22.72 28.22
N ILE A 17 9.05 23.64 29.00
CA ILE A 17 8.73 23.81 30.41
C ILE A 17 7.93 25.08 30.60
N SER A 18 6.75 24.97 31.21
CA SER A 18 5.94 26.10 31.66
C SER A 18 5.76 26.03 33.18
N CYS A 19 5.85 27.17 33.86
CA CYS A 19 5.67 27.25 35.31
C CYS A 19 4.64 28.31 35.66
N LEU A 20 3.66 27.94 36.49
CA LEU A 20 2.63 28.84 37.00
C LEU A 20 2.42 28.56 38.50
N ASP A 21 2.43 29.62 39.32
CA ASP A 21 2.21 29.56 40.77
C ASP A 21 3.06 28.50 41.50
N GLY A 22 4.32 28.36 41.09
CA GLY A 22 5.27 27.42 41.69
C GLY A 22 5.11 25.96 41.24
N ILE A 23 4.19 25.68 40.31
CA ILE A 23 4.03 24.37 39.66
C ILE A 23 4.58 24.46 38.24
N CYS A 24 5.52 23.57 37.91
CA CYS A 24 6.05 23.45 36.55
C CYS A 24 5.50 22.20 35.86
N GLN A 25 5.15 22.34 34.59
CA GLN A 25 4.78 21.26 33.70
C GLN A 25 5.82 21.15 32.58
N ALA A 26 6.11 19.93 32.16
CA ALA A 26 6.94 19.65 31.01
C ALA A 26 6.07 18.98 29.93
N MET A 27 6.00 19.61 28.76
CA MET A 27 5.45 19.00 27.55
C MET A 27 6.61 18.42 26.76
N ILE A 28 6.56 17.13 26.48
CA ILE A 28 7.62 16.39 25.81
C ILE A 28 7.02 15.77 24.56
N THR A 29 7.57 16.09 23.40
CA THR A 29 7.14 15.54 22.11
C THR A 29 8.27 14.71 21.50
N PRO A 30 8.16 13.37 21.49
CA PRO A 30 9.10 12.52 20.77
C PRO A 30 9.10 12.81 19.26
N SER A 31 10.23 12.52 18.61
CA SER A 31 10.34 12.56 17.16
C SER A 31 9.34 11.62 16.51
N GLN A 32 8.78 12.05 15.37
CA GLN A 32 7.85 11.24 14.61
C GLN A 32 8.53 9.94 14.15
N ASN A 33 7.81 8.82 14.28
CA ASN A 33 8.25 7.49 13.83
C ASN A 33 9.49 6.93 14.55
N ASP A 34 9.93 7.56 15.64
CA ASP A 34 10.99 7.05 16.48
C ASP A 34 10.40 6.32 17.69
N ASN A 35 11.05 5.22 18.08
CA ASN A 35 10.73 4.46 19.28
C ASN A 35 12.03 4.13 20.04
N GLY A 36 11.90 3.77 21.32
CA GLY A 36 13.03 3.42 22.17
C GLY A 36 12.95 4.05 23.55
N GLU A 37 14.11 4.19 24.18
CA GLU A 37 14.23 4.70 25.54
C GLU A 37 15.16 5.91 25.59
N THR A 38 14.84 6.89 26.44
CA THR A 38 15.67 8.07 26.70
C THR A 38 15.51 8.53 28.15
N MET A 39 16.54 9.15 28.71
CA MET A 39 16.46 9.81 30.00
C MET A 39 16.27 11.31 29.79
N ILE A 40 15.25 11.87 30.44
CA ILE A 40 15.00 13.31 30.47
C ILE A 40 15.56 13.87 31.76
N TYR A 41 16.53 14.77 31.66
CA TYR A 41 17.14 15.47 32.78
C TYR A 41 16.41 16.79 33.01
N LEU A 42 15.87 16.98 34.21
CA LEU A 42 15.20 18.20 34.64
C LEU A 42 16.11 18.94 35.62
N ARG A 43 16.37 20.23 35.37
CA ARG A 43 17.21 21.07 36.24
C ARG A 43 16.46 22.31 36.70
N VAL A 44 16.49 22.59 37.99
CA VAL A 44 15.94 23.80 38.63
C VAL A 44 17.07 24.54 39.33
N SER A 45 17.14 25.86 39.16
CA SER A 45 18.16 26.69 39.80
C SER A 45 17.54 27.96 40.36
N ASP A 46 18.06 28.40 41.51
CA ASP A 46 17.77 29.69 42.14
C ASP A 46 18.79 30.78 41.76
N GLY A 47 19.71 30.49 40.83
CA GLY A 47 20.81 31.37 40.44
C GLY A 47 22.11 31.15 41.21
N GLU A 48 22.09 30.39 42.31
CA GLU A 48 23.29 30.05 43.10
C GLU A 48 23.54 28.53 43.15
N LYS A 49 22.47 27.76 43.30
CA LYS A 49 22.46 26.29 43.35
C LYS A 49 21.60 25.72 42.24
N THR A 50 21.87 24.47 41.91
CA THR A 50 21.07 23.70 40.95
C THR A 50 20.72 22.36 41.56
N ALA A 51 19.44 21.99 41.48
CA ALA A 51 18.96 20.64 41.74
C ALA A 51 18.62 19.98 40.40
N ALA A 52 18.88 18.67 40.30
CA ALA A 52 18.57 17.89 39.11
C ALA A 52 17.78 16.64 39.47
N SER A 53 16.86 16.26 38.58
CA SER A 53 16.14 14.98 38.61
C SER A 53 16.14 14.40 37.20
N GLN A 54 15.84 13.11 37.09
CA GLN A 54 15.72 12.44 35.81
C GLN A 54 14.50 11.51 35.79
N ILE A 55 13.89 11.39 34.62
CA ILE A 55 12.82 10.43 34.35
C ILE A 55 13.19 9.60 33.12
N LYS A 56 12.92 8.29 33.19
CA LYS A 56 13.02 7.41 32.03
C LYS A 56 11.74 7.55 31.20
N LEU A 57 11.89 7.95 29.94
CA LEU A 57 10.83 7.92 28.94
C LEU A 57 11.03 6.69 28.05
N ILE A 58 9.94 5.96 27.83
CA ILE A 58 9.89 4.82 26.91
C ILE A 58 8.83 5.15 25.85
N VAL A 59 9.24 5.14 24.59
CA VAL A 59 8.36 5.28 23.42
C VAL A 59 8.23 3.90 22.81
N GLU A 60 7.07 3.28 22.96
CA GLU A 60 6.82 1.93 22.44
C GLU A 60 6.64 1.97 20.91
N PRO A 61 7.22 1.02 20.15
CA PRO A 61 6.97 0.94 18.73
C PRO A 61 5.51 0.59 18.46
N THR A 62 4.89 1.28 17.51
CA THR A 62 3.60 0.92 16.92
C THR A 62 3.83 0.58 15.46
N ASN A 63 3.28 -0.53 14.98
CA ASN A 63 3.43 -0.93 13.58
C ASN A 63 2.63 0.01 12.67
N ASP A 64 3.28 0.59 11.67
CA ASP A 64 2.63 1.32 10.60
C ASP A 64 2.18 0.34 9.51
N PRO A 65 1.00 0.51 8.89
CA PRO A 65 0.61 -0.34 7.77
C PRO A 65 1.51 -0.12 6.55
N PRO A 66 1.71 -1.17 5.71
CA PRO A 66 2.39 -0.98 4.45
C PRO A 66 1.57 -0.06 3.55
N THR A 67 2.23 0.44 2.51
CA THR A 67 1.64 1.31 1.49
C THR A 67 1.75 0.65 0.12
N ILE A 68 0.75 0.89 -0.73
CA ILE A 68 0.71 0.45 -2.12
C ILE A 68 0.24 1.61 -3.00
N SER A 69 0.93 1.87 -4.10
CA SER A 69 0.55 2.93 -5.03
C SER A 69 -0.74 2.62 -5.77
N ASN A 70 -1.48 3.65 -6.16
CA ASN A 70 -2.66 3.49 -7.01
C ASN A 70 -2.28 2.90 -8.37
N ILE A 71 -3.21 2.13 -8.93
CA ILE A 71 -3.13 1.54 -10.26
C ILE A 71 -4.32 2.07 -11.08
N THR A 72 -4.07 2.53 -12.30
CA THR A 72 -5.15 2.95 -13.20
C THR A 72 -5.83 1.74 -13.83
N ASP A 73 -7.08 1.91 -14.24
CA ASP A 73 -7.82 0.88 -14.98
C ASP A 73 -7.05 0.39 -16.21
N GLN A 74 -7.23 -0.89 -16.51
CA GLN A 74 -6.51 -1.63 -17.54
C GLN A 74 -7.47 -2.20 -18.58
N ARG A 75 -6.94 -2.45 -19.78
CA ARG A 75 -7.69 -3.08 -20.87
C ARG A 75 -6.82 -4.12 -21.56
N THR A 76 -7.45 -5.23 -21.93
CA THR A 76 -6.86 -6.25 -22.79
C THR A 76 -7.93 -6.84 -23.69
N ASP A 77 -7.52 -7.67 -24.64
CA ASP A 77 -8.44 -8.49 -25.43
C ASP A 77 -8.59 -9.87 -24.76
N GLU A 78 -9.70 -10.57 -25.00
CA GLU A 78 -9.88 -11.92 -24.50
C GLU A 78 -8.74 -12.83 -24.95
N ASN A 79 -8.41 -13.82 -24.12
CA ASN A 79 -7.29 -14.73 -24.35
C ASN A 79 -5.89 -14.06 -24.44
N ILE A 80 -5.77 -12.76 -24.14
CA ILE A 80 -4.51 -12.00 -24.14
C ILE A 80 -4.22 -11.46 -22.74
N ALA A 81 -3.03 -11.79 -22.21
CA ALA A 81 -2.57 -11.24 -20.95
C ALA A 81 -2.28 -9.74 -21.09
N THR A 82 -2.47 -9.00 -19.99
CA THR A 82 -2.01 -7.61 -19.92
C THR A 82 -0.48 -7.53 -20.08
N GLY A 83 0.01 -6.37 -20.48
CA GLY A 83 1.40 -6.00 -20.20
C GLY A 83 1.68 -5.93 -18.69
N SER A 84 2.93 -5.68 -18.31
CA SER A 84 3.29 -5.45 -16.91
C SER A 84 2.62 -4.19 -16.36
N ILE A 85 1.75 -4.37 -15.37
CA ILE A 85 1.10 -3.27 -14.65
C ILE A 85 1.96 -2.97 -13.42
N VAL A 86 2.71 -1.88 -13.49
CA VAL A 86 3.70 -1.51 -12.47
C VAL A 86 3.04 -0.80 -11.28
N PHE A 87 3.53 -1.09 -10.08
CA PHE A 87 3.13 -0.42 -8.84
C PHE A 87 4.28 -0.46 -7.83
N THR A 88 4.21 0.39 -6.82
CA THR A 88 5.21 0.41 -5.73
C THR A 88 4.60 0.00 -4.41
N ILE A 89 5.40 -0.67 -3.59
CA ILE A 89 5.10 -0.96 -2.19
C ILE A 89 6.18 -0.38 -1.28
N ASN A 90 5.78 0.01 -0.08
CA ASN A 90 6.72 0.46 0.95
C ASN A 90 6.15 0.21 2.33
N ASP A 91 7.03 -0.08 3.28
CA ASP A 91 6.72 -0.18 4.70
C ASP A 91 7.84 0.50 5.49
N LEU A 92 7.51 1.07 6.65
CA LEU A 92 8.50 1.81 7.45
C LEU A 92 9.32 0.85 8.31
N GLU A 93 8.70 -0.19 8.87
CA GLU A 93 9.34 -1.17 9.74
C GLU A 93 9.89 -2.40 8.99
N SER A 94 9.25 -2.78 7.88
CA SER A 94 9.55 -4.00 7.14
C SER A 94 10.30 -3.74 5.84
N ALA A 95 11.26 -4.60 5.50
CA ALA A 95 11.88 -4.56 4.19
C ALA A 95 10.85 -4.92 3.11
N ALA A 96 10.90 -4.25 1.96
CA ALA A 96 9.90 -4.45 0.89
C ALA A 96 9.85 -5.88 0.35
N ASP A 97 10.97 -6.62 0.39
CA ASP A 97 11.02 -8.03 -0.03
C ASP A 97 10.41 -9.00 1.00
N ASP A 98 10.20 -8.56 2.24
CA ASP A 98 9.55 -9.35 3.29
C ASP A 98 8.02 -9.17 3.30
N LEU A 99 7.50 -8.22 2.51
CA LEU A 99 6.07 -7.97 2.40
C LEU A 99 5.38 -9.06 1.57
N PHE A 100 4.22 -9.49 2.05
CA PHE A 100 3.40 -10.50 1.37
C PHE A 100 2.39 -9.84 0.43
N LEU A 101 2.34 -10.32 -0.82
CA LEU A 101 1.43 -9.86 -1.86
C LEU A 101 0.33 -10.88 -2.14
N MET A 102 -0.90 -10.41 -2.32
CA MET A 102 -2.04 -11.22 -2.73
C MET A 102 -2.90 -10.43 -3.72
N ALA A 103 -3.54 -11.13 -4.64
CA ALA A 103 -4.53 -10.56 -5.54
C ALA A 103 -5.87 -11.28 -5.39
N ARG A 104 -6.95 -10.55 -5.66
CA ARG A 104 -8.30 -11.11 -5.73
C ARG A 104 -9.11 -10.42 -6.82
N SER A 105 -9.79 -11.21 -7.64
CA SER A 105 -10.79 -10.78 -8.60
C SER A 105 -12.19 -10.83 -7.97
N ASN A 106 -13.03 -9.83 -8.25
CA ASN A 106 -14.45 -9.90 -7.92
C ASN A 106 -15.26 -10.76 -8.91
N ASN A 107 -14.65 -11.18 -10.02
CA ASN A 107 -15.24 -12.05 -11.03
C ASN A 107 -14.22 -13.15 -11.41
N PRO A 108 -14.11 -14.23 -10.62
CA PRO A 108 -13.16 -15.30 -10.85
C PRO A 108 -13.40 -16.11 -12.14
N LEU A 109 -14.59 -16.03 -12.74
CA LEU A 109 -14.82 -16.64 -14.05
C LEU A 109 -14.09 -15.85 -15.16
N LEU A 110 -14.20 -14.53 -15.15
CA LEU A 110 -13.50 -13.66 -16.09
C LEU A 110 -11.99 -13.59 -15.81
N VAL A 111 -11.59 -13.53 -14.54
CA VAL A 111 -10.18 -13.52 -14.13
C VAL A 111 -10.01 -14.40 -12.89
N PRO A 112 -9.58 -15.66 -13.03
CA PRO A 112 -9.18 -16.48 -11.90
C PRO A 112 -8.05 -15.81 -11.09
N ASP A 113 -8.07 -15.92 -9.76
CA ASP A 113 -7.07 -15.28 -8.89
C ASP A 113 -5.64 -15.76 -9.21
N GLU A 114 -5.48 -17.04 -9.59
CA GLU A 114 -4.21 -17.64 -10.01
C GLU A 114 -3.64 -17.07 -11.32
N ASN A 115 -4.47 -16.42 -12.14
CA ASN A 115 -4.05 -15.75 -13.36
C ASN A 115 -3.51 -14.33 -13.11
N VAL A 116 -3.51 -13.88 -11.86
CA VAL A 116 -2.94 -12.60 -11.43
C VAL A 116 -1.55 -12.86 -10.87
N VAL A 117 -0.53 -12.72 -11.71
CA VAL A 117 0.84 -13.12 -11.39
C VAL A 117 1.69 -11.91 -11.03
N PHE A 118 2.26 -11.91 -9.83
CA PHE A 118 3.19 -10.87 -9.38
C PHE A 118 4.62 -11.09 -9.89
N GLY A 119 5.31 -9.99 -10.15
CA GLY A 119 6.75 -9.95 -10.43
C GLY A 119 7.42 -8.71 -9.82
N GLY A 120 8.70 -8.54 -10.13
CA GLY A 120 9.55 -7.49 -9.57
C GLY A 120 10.19 -7.88 -8.23
N THR A 121 10.96 -6.95 -7.66
CA THR A 121 11.71 -7.10 -6.41
C THR A 121 11.78 -5.77 -5.67
N GLY A 122 11.94 -5.82 -4.35
CA GLY A 122 11.94 -4.65 -3.48
C GLY A 122 10.67 -3.81 -3.66
N LYS A 123 10.85 -2.49 -3.63
CA LYS A 123 9.74 -1.53 -3.73
C LYS A 123 9.05 -1.51 -5.09
N ASN A 124 9.71 -1.95 -6.16
CA ASN A 124 9.18 -1.89 -7.53
C ASN A 124 8.61 -3.26 -7.92
N ARG A 125 7.29 -3.35 -7.95
CA ARG A 125 6.57 -4.58 -8.28
C ARG A 125 5.76 -4.39 -9.56
N PHE A 126 5.35 -5.49 -10.15
CA PHE A 126 4.35 -5.46 -11.21
C PHE A 126 3.44 -6.68 -11.10
N VAL A 127 2.31 -6.59 -11.79
CA VAL A 127 1.40 -7.72 -11.98
C VAL A 127 1.10 -7.89 -13.48
N THR A 128 0.94 -9.13 -13.91
CA THR A 128 0.34 -9.46 -15.21
C THR A 128 -0.96 -10.21 -14.96
N VAL A 129 -2.01 -9.87 -15.70
CA VAL A 129 -3.34 -10.48 -15.55
C VAL A 129 -3.73 -11.18 -16.83
N MET A 130 -4.09 -12.45 -16.74
CA MET A 130 -4.61 -13.24 -17.86
C MET A 130 -6.12 -13.48 -17.68
N PRO A 131 -6.99 -13.01 -18.59
CA PRO A 131 -8.40 -13.41 -18.57
C PRO A 131 -8.58 -14.93 -18.68
N GLY A 132 -9.69 -15.45 -18.16
CA GLY A 132 -10.11 -16.82 -18.44
C GLY A 132 -10.36 -17.03 -19.93
N ASN A 133 -10.27 -18.29 -20.38
CA ASN A 133 -10.42 -18.62 -21.79
C ASN A 133 -11.81 -18.22 -22.31
N ASP A 134 -11.83 -17.54 -23.44
CA ASP A 134 -13.03 -17.08 -24.15
C ASP A 134 -13.98 -16.29 -23.23
N GLN A 135 -13.40 -15.54 -22.29
CA GLN A 135 -14.13 -14.64 -21.40
C GLN A 135 -13.90 -13.18 -21.79
N SER A 136 -14.98 -12.41 -21.78
CA SER A 136 -14.96 -10.96 -21.95
C SER A 136 -15.86 -10.27 -20.93
N GLY A 137 -15.67 -8.97 -20.73
CA GLY A 137 -16.42 -8.18 -19.74
C GLY A 137 -15.51 -7.34 -18.85
N SER A 138 -15.92 -7.17 -17.58
CA SER A 138 -15.18 -6.35 -16.61
C SER A 138 -15.04 -7.08 -15.26
N ALA A 139 -13.86 -6.96 -14.67
CA ALA A 139 -13.55 -7.43 -13.32
C ALA A 139 -12.79 -6.34 -12.55
N VAL A 140 -13.07 -6.19 -11.26
CA VAL A 140 -12.24 -5.40 -10.35
C VAL A 140 -11.20 -6.33 -9.73
N ILE A 141 -9.93 -5.99 -9.92
CA ILE A 141 -8.79 -6.69 -9.35
C ILE A 141 -8.32 -5.88 -8.15
N THR A 142 -8.28 -6.51 -6.98
CA THR A 142 -7.76 -5.93 -5.74
C THR A 142 -6.42 -6.56 -5.42
N LEU A 143 -5.39 -5.73 -5.30
CA LEU A 143 -4.07 -6.14 -4.81
C LEU A 143 -3.94 -5.73 -3.35
N THR A 144 -3.44 -6.64 -2.53
CA THR A 144 -3.18 -6.43 -1.11
C THR A 144 -1.71 -6.65 -0.83
N VAL A 145 -1.09 -5.70 -0.14
CA VAL A 145 0.23 -5.84 0.49
C VAL A 145 0.03 -5.92 1.99
N ARG A 146 0.72 -6.86 2.65
CA ARG A 146 0.68 -6.98 4.11
C ARG A 146 2.06 -7.25 4.68
N ASP A 147 2.29 -6.72 5.87
CA ASP A 147 3.36 -7.15 6.76
C ASP A 147 2.82 -8.29 7.67
N GLN A 148 3.40 -8.48 8.86
CA GLN A 148 2.97 -9.48 9.83
C GLN A 148 1.70 -9.11 10.63
N SER A 149 1.31 -7.84 10.66
CA SER A 149 0.27 -7.30 11.54
C SER A 149 -0.81 -6.46 10.83
N ALA A 150 -0.48 -5.81 9.72
CA ALA A 150 -1.29 -4.82 9.01
C ALA A 150 -1.25 -5.05 7.49
N ALA A 151 -2.22 -4.45 6.80
CA ALA A 151 -2.36 -4.58 5.36
C ALA A 151 -2.89 -3.29 4.73
N ALA A 152 -2.53 -3.08 3.48
CA ALA A 152 -3.10 -2.06 2.61
C ALA A 152 -3.46 -2.66 1.25
N SER A 153 -4.38 -2.02 0.55
CA SER A 153 -4.85 -2.48 -0.74
C SER A 153 -5.04 -1.35 -1.75
N THR A 154 -4.95 -1.73 -3.02
CA THR A 154 -5.38 -0.90 -4.15
C THR A 154 -6.20 -1.76 -5.10
N SER A 155 -7.05 -1.15 -5.90
CA SER A 155 -7.87 -1.86 -6.87
C SER A 155 -7.88 -1.12 -8.21
N PHE A 156 -8.01 -1.87 -9.29
CA PHE A 156 -8.22 -1.34 -10.63
C PHE A 156 -9.24 -2.21 -11.37
N THR A 157 -9.95 -1.61 -12.33
CA THR A 157 -10.85 -2.33 -13.23
C THR A 157 -10.06 -2.89 -14.41
N LEU A 158 -10.19 -4.18 -14.70
CA LEU A 158 -9.76 -4.78 -15.95
C LEU A 158 -10.97 -4.92 -16.89
N SER A 159 -10.88 -4.28 -18.05
CA SER A 159 -11.84 -4.48 -19.16
C SER A 159 -11.25 -5.45 -20.20
N VAL A 160 -11.98 -6.51 -20.51
CA VAL A 160 -11.60 -7.54 -21.50
C VAL A 160 -12.53 -7.45 -22.71
N ASN A 161 -11.95 -7.23 -23.88
CA ASN A 161 -12.72 -7.11 -25.12
C ASN A 161 -13.00 -8.49 -25.70
N ALA A 162 -14.26 -8.74 -26.08
CA ALA A 162 -14.61 -9.93 -26.84
C ALA A 162 -13.90 -9.92 -28.20
N ALA A 163 -13.48 -11.10 -28.69
CA ALA A 163 -13.08 -11.21 -30.08
C ALA A 163 -14.29 -10.96 -30.98
N PRO A 164 -14.08 -10.49 -32.22
CA PRO A 164 -15.14 -10.43 -33.20
C PRO A 164 -15.71 -11.84 -33.44
N ASP A 165 -16.99 -12.03 -33.13
CA ASP A 165 -17.73 -13.23 -33.49
C ASP A 165 -18.53 -12.99 -34.78
N ILE A 166 -18.52 -13.97 -35.68
CA ILE A 166 -19.46 -14.04 -36.80
C ILE A 166 -20.47 -15.11 -36.46
N THR A 167 -21.53 -14.70 -35.78
CA THR A 167 -22.68 -15.54 -35.54
C THR A 167 -23.68 -15.35 -36.69
N ASP A 168 -24.11 -16.46 -37.28
CA ASP A 168 -25.25 -16.54 -38.22
C ASP A 168 -25.02 -15.92 -39.62
N ILE A 169 -24.32 -16.66 -40.48
CA ILE A 169 -24.27 -16.33 -41.92
C ILE A 169 -25.57 -16.67 -42.66
N GLY A 170 -26.52 -17.37 -42.02
CA GLY A 170 -27.74 -17.88 -42.64
C GLY A 170 -27.48 -18.83 -43.83
N ASP A 171 -28.52 -19.53 -44.27
CA ASP A 171 -28.46 -20.23 -45.55
C ASP A 171 -28.66 -19.25 -46.71
N ILE A 172 -27.76 -19.27 -47.68
CA ILE A 172 -27.96 -18.56 -48.95
C ILE A 172 -28.76 -19.47 -49.89
N ILE A 173 -30.03 -19.16 -50.11
CA ILE A 173 -30.88 -19.84 -51.10
C ILE A 173 -30.86 -19.05 -52.41
N ILE A 174 -30.29 -19.63 -53.47
CA ILE A 174 -30.29 -19.05 -54.81
C ILE A 174 -31.21 -19.87 -55.72
N ALA A 175 -32.14 -19.19 -56.42
CA ALA A 175 -32.99 -19.84 -57.40
C ALA A 175 -32.18 -20.34 -58.61
N LYS A 176 -32.55 -21.50 -59.17
CA LYS A 176 -31.90 -22.01 -60.38
C LYS A 176 -32.05 -20.99 -61.53
N ARG A 177 -30.99 -20.75 -62.28
CA ARG A 177 -31.09 -20.01 -63.55
C ARG A 177 -31.91 -20.81 -64.55
N ILE A 178 -32.90 -20.17 -65.16
CA ILE A 178 -33.68 -20.74 -66.27
C ILE A 178 -33.10 -20.18 -67.56
N ALA A 179 -32.86 -21.03 -68.56
CA ALA A 179 -32.41 -20.59 -69.88
C ALA A 179 -33.56 -19.86 -70.63
N PRO A 180 -33.29 -18.80 -71.42
CA PRO A 180 -34.30 -18.19 -72.26
C PRO A 180 -34.76 -19.16 -73.35
N VAL A 181 -36.06 -19.13 -73.68
CA VAL A 181 -36.72 -19.94 -74.71
C VAL A 181 -36.27 -19.53 -76.10
#